data_AF-A0A524AYF0-F1
#
_entry.id   AF-A0A524AYF0-F1
#
_cell.length_a   1.000
_cell.length_b   1.000
_cell.length_c   1.000
_cell.angle_alpha   90.00
_cell.angle_beta   90.00
_cell.angle_gamma   90.00
#
_symmetry.space_group_name_H-M   'P 1'
#
loop_
_entity.id
_entity.type
_entity.pdbx_description
1 polymer ?
#
loop_
_entity_poly.entity_id
_entity_poly.type
_entity_poly.pdbx_seq_one_letter_code
_entity_poly.pdbx_strand_id
1 'polypeptide(L)'
;MKTTRILVNENMRRIQRLLLIDGATDIKEPGLLVASPSKVLSRQLARFPNNTLFLIDPLGNVMLHYNPQTLVIKRVLKDLNRLLKLSRIG
;
A
#
# COMPACT_ATOMS: atom_id res chain seq x y z
N MET A 1 -11.55 -13.21 4.26
CA MET A 1 -10.12 -13.08 4.65
C MET A 1 -9.97 -12.30 5.98
N LYS A 2 -10.57 -12.79 7.08
CA LYS A 2 -10.48 -12.17 8.43
C LYS A 2 -9.18 -12.52 9.19
N THR A 3 -8.38 -13.43 8.66
CA THR A 3 -7.43 -14.25 9.46
C THR A 3 -6.02 -13.66 9.59
N THR A 4 -5.62 -12.69 8.77
CA THR A 4 -4.26 -12.11 8.83
C THR A 4 -4.11 -10.96 9.82
N ARG A 5 -5.21 -10.37 10.29
CA ARG A 5 -5.19 -9.18 11.17
C ARG A 5 -4.84 -9.49 12.63
N ILE A 6 -5.07 -10.73 13.07
CA ILE A 6 -4.90 -11.15 14.48
C ILE A 6 -3.43 -11.50 14.81
N LEU A 7 -2.60 -11.80 13.81
CA LEU A 7 -1.22 -12.27 14.03
C LEU A 7 -0.18 -11.14 14.14
N VAL A 8 -0.55 -9.86 13.97
CA VAL A 8 0.40 -8.71 13.94
C VAL A 8 -0.21 -7.47 14.63
N ASN A 9 -0.44 -7.55 15.95
CA ASN A 9 -1.47 -6.75 16.62
C ASN A 9 -1.10 -5.28 16.99
N GLU A 10 0.18 -4.89 17.00
CA GLU A 10 0.57 -3.50 17.35
C GLU A 10 1.08 -2.65 16.18
N ASN A 11 1.94 -3.21 15.33
CA ASN A 11 2.52 -2.48 14.20
C ASN A 11 1.52 -2.16 13.07
N MET A 12 0.39 -2.87 13.00
CA MET A 12 -0.65 -2.60 11.99
C MET A 12 -1.36 -1.26 12.18
N ARG A 13 -1.24 -0.60 13.36
CA ARG A 13 -1.72 0.77 13.55
C ARG A 13 -0.84 1.81 12.82
N ARG A 14 0.41 1.47 12.53
CA ARG A 14 1.41 2.36 11.90
C ARG A 14 1.36 2.31 10.36
N ILE A 15 0.39 1.57 9.79
CA ILE A 15 0.23 1.41 8.34
C ILE A 15 -1.11 1.99 7.91
N GLN A 16 -1.06 3.02 7.06
CA GLN A 16 -2.22 3.52 6.34
C GLN A 16 -2.31 2.87 4.95
N ARG A 17 -3.48 2.34 4.60
CA ARG A 17 -3.74 1.80 3.25
C ARG A 17 -4.49 2.83 2.42
N LEU A 18 -4.09 3.00 1.17
CA LEU A 18 -4.73 3.87 0.19
C LEU A 18 -4.97 3.09 -1.11
N LEU A 19 -6.21 3.06 -1.56
CA LEU A 19 -6.60 2.64 -2.90
C LEU A 19 -6.74 3.88 -3.77
N LEU A 20 -5.90 3.99 -4.79
CA LEU A 20 -5.95 5.07 -5.76
C LEU A 20 -6.65 4.57 -7.02
N ILE A 21 -7.83 5.10 -7.33
CA ILE A 21 -8.66 4.64 -8.45
C ILE A 21 -9.28 5.82 -9.20
N ASP A 22 -9.27 5.73 -10.53
CA ASP A 22 -9.97 6.64 -11.43
C ASP A 22 -11.32 6.03 -11.81
N GLY A 23 -12.33 6.23 -10.94
CA GLY A 23 -13.67 5.67 -11.13
C GLY A 23 -14.41 5.39 -9.82
N ALA A 24 -15.65 4.90 -9.95
CA ALA A 24 -16.45 4.48 -8.80
C ALA A 24 -15.96 3.13 -8.24
N THR A 25 -16.11 2.93 -6.94
CA THR A 25 -15.84 1.66 -6.26
C THR A 25 -16.76 1.46 -5.08
N ASP A 26 -17.23 0.23 -4.90
CA ASP A 26 -18.05 -0.17 -3.74
C ASP A 26 -17.21 -0.73 -2.59
N ILE A 27 -15.87 -0.71 -2.71
CA ILE A 27 -14.97 -1.28 -1.71
C ILE A 27 -15.04 -0.44 -0.43
N LYS A 28 -15.56 -1.06 0.64
CA LYS A 28 -15.63 -0.47 1.99
C LYS A 28 -14.92 -1.38 2.98
N GLU A 29 -13.63 -1.16 3.13
CA GLU A 29 -12.77 -1.92 4.05
C GLU A 29 -12.30 -1.01 5.21
N PRO A 30 -12.44 -1.43 6.49
CA PRO A 30 -12.05 -0.59 7.62
C PRO A 30 -10.58 -0.18 7.57
N GLY A 31 -10.31 1.14 7.58
CA GLY A 31 -8.96 1.70 7.52
C GLY A 31 -8.32 1.69 6.12
N LEU A 32 -9.09 1.44 5.07
CA LEU A 32 -8.68 1.70 3.69
C LEU A 32 -9.17 3.10 3.28
N LEU A 33 -8.24 3.97 2.92
CA LEU A 33 -8.57 5.22 2.24
C LEU A 33 -8.80 4.93 0.76
N VAL A 34 -9.74 5.63 0.16
CA VAL A 34 -9.99 5.59 -1.28
C VAL A 34 -9.86 7.01 -1.79
N ALA A 35 -9.06 7.20 -2.84
CA ALA A 35 -8.88 8.50 -3.46
C ALA A 35 -8.82 8.38 -4.98
N SER A 36 -9.13 9.49 -5.64
CA SER A 36 -8.93 9.63 -7.07
C SER A 36 -7.66 10.43 -7.36
N PRO A 37 -6.80 9.95 -8.28
CA PRO A 37 -5.58 10.67 -8.64
C PRO A 37 -5.89 11.96 -9.40
N SER A 38 -5.04 12.97 -9.24
CA SER A 38 -5.08 14.15 -10.11
C SER A 38 -4.64 13.76 -11.53
N LYS A 39 -5.06 14.52 -12.55
CA LYS A 39 -4.66 14.28 -13.95
C LYS A 39 -3.14 14.19 -14.13
N VAL A 40 -2.38 14.99 -13.38
CA VAL A 40 -0.91 14.97 -13.42
C VAL A 40 -0.37 13.66 -12.86
N LEU A 41 -0.87 13.25 -11.69
CA LEU A 41 -0.46 12.00 -11.04
C LEU A 41 -0.87 10.78 -11.87
N SER A 42 -2.07 10.76 -12.45
CA SER A 42 -2.52 9.67 -13.34
C SER A 42 -1.57 9.46 -14.52
N ARG A 43 -1.10 10.54 -15.16
CA ARG A 43 -0.12 10.43 -16.26
C ARG A 43 1.22 9.87 -15.81
N GLN A 44 1.69 10.27 -14.63
CA GLN A 44 2.93 9.73 -14.07
C GLN A 44 2.80 8.25 -13.70
N LEU A 45 1.62 7.83 -13.25
CA LEU A 45 1.34 6.45 -12.88
C LEU A 45 1.07 5.54 -14.08
N ALA A 46 0.69 6.10 -15.24
CA ALA A 46 0.38 5.34 -16.46
C ALA A 46 1.55 4.49 -16.99
N ARG A 47 2.80 4.78 -16.58
CA ARG A 47 3.98 3.96 -16.89
C ARG A 47 4.02 2.63 -16.15
N PHE A 48 3.24 2.49 -15.08
CA PHE A 48 3.15 1.27 -14.27
C PHE A 48 1.90 0.49 -14.66
N PRO A 49 1.94 -0.85 -14.60
CA PRO A 49 0.74 -1.65 -14.83
C PRO A 49 -0.32 -1.39 -13.76
N ASN A 50 -1.58 -1.63 -14.11
CA ASN A 50 -2.70 -1.56 -13.17
C ASN A 50 -2.45 -2.48 -11.96
N ASN A 51 -2.94 -2.07 -10.79
CA ASN A 51 -2.78 -2.78 -9.52
C ASN A 51 -1.32 -2.86 -9.01
N THR A 52 -0.46 -1.95 -9.45
CA THR A 52 0.88 -1.78 -8.86
C THR A 52 0.77 -1.37 -7.40
N LEU A 53 1.54 -2.04 -6.53
CA LEU A 53 1.60 -1.70 -5.11
C LEU A 53 2.84 -0.85 -4.84
N PHE A 54 2.65 0.27 -4.14
CA PHE A 54 3.71 1.13 -3.65
C PHE A 54 3.78 1.06 -2.13
N LEU A 55 5.00 1.05 -1.59
CA LEU A 55 5.24 1.33 -0.18
C LEU A 55 5.85 2.72 -0.08
N ILE A 56 5.19 3.57 0.69
CA ILE A 56 5.53 4.97 0.88
C ILE A 56 5.83 5.14 2.37
N ASP A 57 6.91 5.83 2.70
CA ASP A 57 7.24 6.17 4.08
C ASP A 57 6.34 7.32 4.60
N PRO A 58 6.37 7.63 5.91
CA PRO A 58 5.59 8.75 6.47
C PRO A 58 5.95 10.14 5.93
N LEU A 59 7.11 10.29 5.27
CA LEU A 59 7.56 11.56 4.68
C LEU A 59 7.15 11.71 3.21
N GLY A 60 6.52 10.68 2.62
CA GLY A 60 6.06 10.68 1.23
C GLY A 60 7.04 10.09 0.23
N ASN A 61 8.16 9.52 0.68
CA ASN A 61 9.14 8.87 -0.19
C ASN A 61 8.66 7.47 -0.61
N VAL A 62 8.76 7.15 -1.89
CA VAL A 62 8.50 5.79 -2.39
C VAL A 62 9.69 4.90 -2.03
N MET A 63 9.48 3.96 -1.11
CA MET A 63 10.49 3.01 -0.66
C MET A 63 10.61 1.82 -1.61
N LEU A 64 9.47 1.26 -2.00
CA LEU A 64 9.41 0.06 -2.84
C LEU A 64 8.20 0.15 -3.77
N HIS A 65 8.34 -0.44 -4.96
CA HIS A 65 7.22 -0.71 -5.85
C HIS A 65 7.25 -2.19 -6.23
N TYR A 66 6.08 -2.78 -6.40
CA TYR A 66 5.95 -4.20 -6.76
C TYR A 66 5.16 -4.35 -8.04
N ASN A 67 5.75 -5.06 -9.01
CA ASN A 67 5.05 -5.42 -10.23
C ASN A 67 3.95 -6.45 -9.90
N PRO A 68 2.67 -6.19 -10.27
CA PRO A 68 1.55 -7.08 -10.01
C PRO A 68 1.73 -8.47 -10.62
N GLN A 69 2.41 -8.60 -11.76
CA GLN A 69 2.57 -9.88 -12.47
C GLN A 69 3.48 -10.87 -11.73
N THR A 70 4.43 -10.37 -10.94
CA THR A 70 5.41 -11.17 -10.20
C THR A 70 5.24 -11.04 -8.69
N LEU A 71 4.13 -10.46 -8.25
CA LEU A 71 3.88 -10.12 -6.86
C LEU A 71 3.75 -11.38 -5.99
N VAL A 72 4.62 -11.52 -5.01
CA VAL A 72 4.51 -12.54 -3.97
C VAL A 72 4.19 -11.87 -2.64
N ILE A 73 2.93 -11.98 -2.18
CA ILE A 73 2.42 -11.31 -0.96
C ILE A 73 3.32 -11.59 0.25
N LYS A 74 3.82 -12.82 0.40
CA LYS A 74 4.72 -13.19 1.51
C LYS A 74 6.02 -12.37 1.52
N ARG A 75 6.54 -11.98 0.35
CA ARG A 75 7.74 -11.12 0.23
C ARG A 75 7.40 -9.69 0.65
N VAL A 76 6.29 -9.14 0.15
CA VAL A 76 5.80 -7.81 0.55
C VAL A 76 5.66 -7.69 2.07
N LEU A 77 5.06 -8.69 2.71
CA LEU A 77 4.90 -8.70 4.17
C LEU A 77 6.24 -8.80 4.91
N LYS A 78 7.21 -9.54 4.35
CA LYS A 78 8.57 -9.63 4.92
C LYS A 78 9.29 -8.28 4.84
N ASP A 79 9.18 -7.60 3.69
CA ASP A 79 9.79 -6.31 3.46
C ASP A 79 9.13 -5.23 4.34
N LEU A 80 7.80 -5.22 4.42
CA LEU A 80 7.04 -4.33 5.32
C LEU A 80 7.43 -4.53 6.80
N ASN A 81 7.54 -5.77 7.26
CA ASN A 81 8.01 -6.07 8.62
C ASN A 81 9.44 -5.59 8.86
N ARG A 82 10.33 -5.73 7.88
CA ARG A 82 11.71 -5.22 7.99
C ARG A 82 11.73 -3.70 8.09
N LEU A 83 10.95 -3.02 7.24
CA LEU A 83 10.84 -1.56 7.25
C LEU A 83 10.27 -1.06 8.58
N LEU A 84 9.21 -1.68 9.10
CA LEU A 84 8.61 -1.29 10.39
C LEU A 84 9.56 -1.45 11.58
N LYS A 85 10.43 -2.47 11.55
CA LYS A 85 11.47 -2.66 12.57
C LYS A 85 12.54 -1.57 12.54
N LEU A 86 12.89 -1.09 11.35
CA LEU A 86 13.88 -0.04 11.16
C LEU A 86 13.27 1.36 11.33
N SER A 87 11.98 1.51 11.04
CA SER A 87 11.27 2.77 11.12
C SER A 87 11.06 3.19 12.56
N ARG A 88 11.85 4.18 12.99
CA ARG A 88 11.69 4.85 14.29
C ARG A 88 10.53 5.84 14.30
N ILE A 89 10.03 6.17 13.12
CA ILE A 89 8.93 7.10 12.90
C ILE A 89 7.78 6.29 12.29
N GLY A 90 6.62 6.32 12.92
CA GLY A 90 5.41 5.70 12.42
C GLY A 90 4.32 5.80 13.46
#